data_AF-A0A2N9GNS3-F1
#
_entry.id   AF-A0A2N9GNS3-F1
#
_cell.length_a   1.000
_cell.length_b   1.000
_cell.length_c   1.000
_cell.angle_alpha   90.00
_cell.angle_beta   90.00
_cell.angle_gamma   90.00
#
_symmetry.space_group_name_H-M   'P 1'
#
loop_
_entity.id
_entity.type
_entity.pdbx_description
1 polymer ?
#
loop_
_entity_poly.entity_id
_entity_poly.type
_entity_poly.pdbx_seq_one_letter_code
_entity_poly.pdbx_strand_id
1 'polypeptide(L)'
;MLPRNYFDGGEPRFERLVVFKGSLALFAYGDVLDEGAYDHQVSFIWVMREYGVVESWTKISGPESYVERFCGCTNNGGLLIEALDDFLVAFDPENSKQERFWNSKF
;
A
#
# COMPACT_ATOMS: atom_id res chain seq x y z
N MET A 1 -10.82 9.85 11.14
CA MET A 1 -10.59 8.63 11.95
C MET A 1 -10.03 7.56 11.03
N LEU A 2 -9.00 6.83 11.46
CA LEU A 2 -8.40 5.72 10.71
C LEU A 2 -9.26 4.44 10.87
N PRO A 3 -9.14 3.45 9.96
CA PRO A 3 -9.79 2.16 10.17
C PRO A 3 -9.30 1.54 11.48
N ARG A 4 -10.13 0.73 12.16
CA ARG A 4 -9.66 -0.03 13.32
C ARG A 4 -8.89 -1.27 12.85
N ASN A 5 -7.82 -1.65 13.55
CA ASN A 5 -7.02 -2.85 13.26
C ASN A 5 -6.61 -2.97 11.78
N TYR A 6 -6.21 -1.87 11.14
CA TYR A 6 -5.92 -1.84 9.71
C TYR A 6 -4.68 -2.66 9.31
N PHE A 7 -3.89 -3.08 10.30
CA PHE A 7 -2.76 -3.98 10.17
C PHE A 7 -3.01 -5.18 11.10
N ASP A 8 -3.53 -6.28 10.54
CA ASP A 8 -3.88 -7.49 11.29
C ASP A 8 -2.60 -8.21 11.75
N GLY A 9 -2.31 -8.21 13.06
CA GLY A 9 -1.25 -9.04 13.66
C GLY A 9 0.15 -8.42 13.73
N GLY A 10 0.30 -7.10 13.53
CA GLY A 10 1.58 -6.41 13.69
C GLY A 10 1.43 -4.89 13.79
N GLU A 11 2.56 -4.18 13.82
CA GLU A 11 2.61 -2.71 13.71
C GLU A 11 3.13 -2.31 12.31
N PRO A 12 2.51 -1.32 11.64
CA PRO A 12 3.00 -0.84 10.36
C PRO A 12 4.36 -0.16 10.53
N ARG A 13 5.33 -0.48 9.67
CA ARG A 13 6.60 0.27 9.57
C ARG A 13 6.39 1.65 8.96
N PHE A 14 5.38 1.79 8.10
CA PHE A 14 5.06 3.02 7.40
C PHE A 14 3.57 3.12 7.13
N GLU A 15 3.05 4.34 7.23
CA GLU A 15 1.68 4.67 6.83
C GLU A 15 1.60 6.08 6.24
N ARG A 16 0.68 6.27 5.29
CA ARG A 16 0.41 7.57 4.68
C ARG A 16 -1.04 7.69 4.23
N LEU A 17 -1.68 8.79 4.62
CA LEU A 17 -2.94 9.21 4.04
C LEU A 17 -2.73 9.84 2.66
N VAL A 18 -3.53 9.43 1.70
CA VAL A 18 -3.46 9.85 0.30
C VAL A 18 -4.86 10.05 -0.27
N VAL A 19 -4.94 10.75 -1.41
CA VAL A 19 -6.16 10.78 -2.21
C VAL A 19 -6.02 9.75 -3.32
N PHE A 20 -6.89 8.74 -3.30
CA PHE A 20 -6.91 7.64 -4.26
C PHE A 20 -8.24 7.63 -4.99
N LYS A 21 -8.22 7.83 -6.32
CA LYS A 21 -9.43 7.92 -7.17
C LYS A 21 -10.50 8.88 -6.59
N GLY A 22 -10.07 10.02 -6.05
CA GLY A 22 -10.95 11.04 -5.47
C GLY A 22 -11.48 10.72 -4.06
N SER A 23 -11.14 9.56 -3.50
CA SER A 23 -11.51 9.17 -2.13
C SER A 23 -10.31 9.28 -1.19
N LEU A 24 -10.57 9.52 0.10
CA LEU A 24 -9.54 9.44 1.13
C LEU A 24 -9.11 7.98 1.29
N ALA A 25 -7.81 7.74 1.25
CA ALA A 25 -7.22 6.42 1.41
C ALA A 25 -6.03 6.44 2.37
N LEU A 26 -5.73 5.27 2.93
CA LEU A 26 -4.59 5.01 3.79
C LEU A 26 -3.76 3.91 3.14
N PHE A 27 -2.53 4.23 2.76
CA PHE A 27 -1.55 3.23 2.37
C PHE A 27 -0.69 2.89 3.59
N ALA A 28 -0.44 1.62 3.83
CA ALA A 28 0.44 1.16 4.90
C ALA A 28 1.20 -0.10 4.50
N TYR A 29 2.40 -0.27 5.04
CA TYR A 29 3.15 -1.52 4.98
C TYR A 29 3.89 -1.78 6.30
N GLY A 30 4.21 -3.03 6.54
CA GLY A 30 4.97 -3.50 7.71
C GLY A 30 5.30 -4.97 7.56
N ASP A 31 5.91 -5.55 8.58
CA ASP A 31 6.25 -6.99 8.54
C ASP A 31 5.19 -7.80 9.25
N VAL A 32 4.99 -9.02 8.76
CA VAL A 32 4.21 -10.01 9.48
C VAL A 32 5.15 -10.76 10.41
N LEU A 33 4.82 -10.76 11.71
CA LEU A 33 5.49 -11.57 12.71
C LEU A 33 4.97 -13.01 12.61
N ASP A 34 5.41 -13.77 11.61
CA ASP A 34 5.18 -15.23 11.58
C ASP A 34 6.43 -15.96 12.10
N GLU A 35 6.24 -16.84 13.08
CA GLU A 35 7.30 -17.61 13.73
C GLU A 35 7.86 -18.66 12.76
N GLY A 36 8.78 -18.26 11.87
CA GLY A 36 9.60 -19.21 11.10
C GLY A 36 9.83 -18.88 9.63
N ALA A 37 9.21 -17.84 9.09
CA ALA A 37 9.48 -17.36 7.74
C ALA A 37 10.23 -16.03 7.81
N TYR A 38 11.26 -15.87 6.97
CA TYR A 38 12.01 -14.62 6.77
C TYR A 38 11.08 -13.39 6.70
N ASP A 39 11.54 -12.22 7.15
CA ASP A 39 10.83 -10.92 7.22
C ASP A 39 9.94 -10.64 5.97
N HIS A 40 8.68 -11.10 5.98
CA HIS A 40 7.74 -10.90 4.86
C HIS A 40 7.02 -9.57 5.07
N GLN A 41 7.42 -8.56 4.29
CA GLN A 41 6.72 -7.30 4.26
C GLN A 41 5.38 -7.45 3.55
N VAL A 42 4.31 -6.98 4.19
CA VAL A 42 2.96 -6.88 3.60
C VAL A 42 2.56 -5.43 3.47
N SER A 43 1.85 -5.12 2.40
CA SER A 43 1.32 -3.79 2.13
C SER A 43 -0.17 -3.85 1.80
N PHE A 44 -0.90 -2.81 2.19
CA PHE A 44 -2.33 -2.69 1.96
C PHE A 44 -2.71 -1.24 1.68
N ILE A 45 -3.84 -1.08 0.98
CA ILE A 45 -4.53 0.20 0.90
C ILE A 45 -5.94 0.07 1.47
N TRP A 46 -6.33 1.01 2.30
CA TRP A 46 -7.70 1.17 2.78
C TRP A 46 -8.32 2.39 2.12
N VAL A 47 -9.56 2.28 1.65
CA VAL A 47 -10.29 3.39 1.02
C VAL A 47 -11.55 3.70 1.82
N MET A 48 -11.75 4.95 2.21
CA MET A 48 -12.94 5.42 2.92
C MET A 48 -14.08 5.64 1.92
N ARG A 49 -15.16 4.85 2.03
CA ARG A 49 -16.33 4.98 1.14
C ARG A 49 -17.27 6.11 1.55
N GLU A 50 -17.34 6.43 2.83
CA GLU A 50 -18.19 7.50 3.37
C GLU A 50 -17.39 8.37 4.34
N TYR A 51 -17.36 9.67 4.06
CA TYR A 51 -16.47 10.58 4.78
C TYR A 51 -16.85 10.72 6.25
N GLY A 52 -15.91 10.41 7.14
CA GLY A 52 -16.10 10.48 8.60
C GLY A 52 -16.68 9.21 9.24
N VAL A 53 -17.09 8.21 8.45
CA VAL A 53 -17.60 6.93 8.95
C VAL A 53 -16.49 5.89 9.01
N VAL A 54 -16.11 5.44 10.20
CA VAL A 54 -14.98 4.51 10.42
C VAL A 54 -15.24 3.14 9.81
N GLU A 55 -16.48 2.69 9.83
CA GLU A 55 -16.90 1.40 9.33
C GLU A 55 -16.95 1.36 7.79
N SER A 56 -16.85 2.52 7.13
CA SER A 56 -16.87 2.63 5.67
C SER A 56 -15.51 2.35 5.01
N TRP A 57 -14.44 2.26 5.80
CA TRP A 57 -13.13 1.93 5.29
C TRP A 57 -13.11 0.49 4.76
N THR A 58 -12.69 0.31 3.50
CA THR A 58 -12.57 -1.00 2.87
C THR A 58 -11.10 -1.29 2.55
N LYS A 59 -10.60 -2.45 3.00
CA LYS A 59 -9.27 -2.95 2.67
C LYS A 59 -9.23 -3.45 1.23
N ILE A 60 -8.18 -3.10 0.52
CA ILE A 60 -7.83 -3.59 -0.82
C ILE A 60 -6.39 -4.13 -0.74
N SER A 61 -6.04 -5.03 -1.66
CA SER A 61 -4.66 -5.54 -1.80
C SER A 61 -3.67 -4.41 -2.06
N GLY A 62 -2.48 -4.53 -1.49
CA GLY A 62 -1.31 -3.72 -1.86
C GLY A 62 -0.41 -4.45 -2.86
N PRO A 63 0.67 -3.80 -3.32
CA PRO A 63 1.68 -4.41 -4.17
C PRO A 63 2.32 -5.67 -3.55
N GLU A 64 2.48 -6.71 -4.36
CA GLU A 64 3.28 -7.91 -4.02
C GLU A 64 4.76 -7.63 -4.30
N SER A 65 5.32 -6.65 -3.60
CA SER A 65 6.72 -6.25 -3.70
C SER A 65 7.16 -5.63 -2.39
N TYR A 66 8.44 -5.82 -2.03
CA TYR A 66 8.99 -5.15 -0.86
C TYR A 66 9.05 -3.65 -1.15
N VAL A 67 8.28 -2.87 -0.40
CA VAL A 67 8.19 -1.42 -0.48
C VAL A 67 9.37 -0.82 0.28
N GLU A 68 10.28 -0.18 -0.45
CA GLU A 68 11.31 0.68 0.13
C GLU A 68 10.74 2.08 0.35
N ARG A 69 10.06 2.62 -0.68
CA ARG A 69 9.47 3.96 -0.63
C ARG A 69 8.11 3.99 -1.30
N PHE A 70 7.15 4.65 -0.65
CA PHE A 70 5.89 5.02 -1.30
C PHE A 70 6.01 6.36 -2.03
N CYS A 71 5.80 6.35 -3.35
CA CYS A 71 5.93 7.52 -4.20
C CYS A 71 4.61 8.28 -4.34
N GLY A 72 3.49 7.57 -4.49
CA GLY A 72 2.18 8.20 -4.61
C GLY A 72 1.14 7.35 -5.32
N CYS A 73 0.04 7.99 -5.69
CA CYS A 73 -1.00 7.40 -6.52
C CYS A 73 -0.91 7.94 -7.94
N THR A 74 -1.16 7.08 -8.93
CA THR A 74 -1.20 7.49 -10.34
C THR A 74 -2.58 8.07 -10.70
N ASN A 75 -2.66 8.81 -11.80
CA ASN A 75 -3.91 9.34 -12.34
C ASN A 75 -4.91 8.24 -12.76
N ASN A 76 -4.42 7.07 -13.16
CA ASN A 76 -5.23 5.89 -13.46
C ASN A 76 -5.68 5.16 -12.18
N GLY A 77 -5.31 5.67 -11.02
CA GLY A 77 -5.58 5.10 -9.70
C GLY A 77 -4.90 3.75 -9.49
N GLY A 78 -3.63 3.70 -9.91
CA GLY A 78 -2.65 2.75 -9.38
C GLY A 78 -1.83 3.37 -8.24
N LEU A 79 -0.95 2.57 -7.67
CA LEU A 79 0.03 2.94 -6.65
C LEU A 79 1.43 2.87 -7.26
N LEU A 80 2.26 3.87 -6.97
CA LEU A 80 3.65 3.90 -7.38
C LEU A 80 4.54 3.75 -6.13
N ILE A 81 5.41 2.75 -6.16
CA ILE A 81 6.39 2.48 -5.10
C ILE A 81 7.77 2.29 -5.70
N GLU A 82 8.81 2.54 -4.91
CA GLU A 82 10.15 2.00 -5.16
C GLU A 82 10.30 0.70 -4.36
N ALA A 83 10.77 -0.33 -5.05
CA ALA A 83 11.14 -1.61 -4.47
C ALA A 83 12.65 -1.67 -4.17
N LEU A 84 13.05 -2.57 -3.27
CA LEU A 84 14.45 -2.74 -2.83
C LEU A 84 15.45 -3.01 -3.94
N ASP A 85 15.00 -3.52 -5.08
CA ASP A 85 15.86 -3.82 -6.24
C ASP A 85 16.02 -2.64 -7.19
N ASP A 86 15.78 -1.41 -6.72
CA ASP A 86 15.80 -0.17 -7.49
C ASP A 86 14.81 -0.17 -8.67
N PHE A 87 13.73 -0.96 -8.60
CA PHE A 87 12.62 -0.87 -9.56
C PHE A 87 11.51 0.03 -9.03
N LEU A 88 10.96 0.85 -9.91
CA LEU A 88 9.65 1.46 -9.70
C LEU A 88 8.57 0.44 -10.05
N VAL A 89 7.63 0.22 -9.14
CA VAL A 89 6.49 -0.66 -9.36
C VAL A 89 5.22 0.19 -9.43
N ALA A 90 4.52 0.12 -10.56
CA ALA A 90 3.18 0.63 -10.71
C ALA A 90 2.19 -0.52 -10.51
N PHE A 91 1.44 -0.49 -9.42
CA PHE A 91 0.48 -1.51 -9.05
C PHE A 91 -0.96 -1.01 -9.25
N ASP A 92 -1.81 -1.82 -9.85
CA ASP A 92 -3.24 -1.56 -9.99
C ASP A 92 -4.05 -2.41 -9.00
N PRO A 93 -4.64 -1.79 -7.94
CA PRO A 93 -5.39 -2.52 -6.93
C PRO A 93 -6.67 -3.19 -7.44
N GLU A 94 -7.23 -2.77 -8.56
CA GLU A 94 -8.53 -3.30 -9.04
C GLU A 94 -8.41 -4.66 -9.72
N ASN A 95 -7.30 -4.90 -10.41
CA ASN A 95 -7.05 -6.15 -11.13
C ASN A 95 -5.81 -6.88 -10.60
N SER A 96 -5.16 -6.35 -9.56
CA SER A 96 -3.95 -6.91 -8.95
C SER A 96 -2.79 -7.09 -9.94
N LYS A 97 -2.70 -6.24 -10.97
CA LYS A 97 -1.56 -6.23 -11.91
C LYS A 97 -0.49 -5.28 -11.43
N GLN A 98 0.75 -5.58 -11.80
CA GLN A 98 1.88 -4.68 -11.58
C GLN A 98 2.82 -4.63 -12.76
N GLU A 99 3.30 -3.42 -13.06
CA GLU A 99 4.33 -3.16 -14.04
C GLU A 99 5.59 -2.67 -13.32
N ARG A 100 6.76 -3.10 -13.79
CA ARG A 100 8.05 -2.76 -13.18
C ARG A 100 8.90 -1.98 -14.16
N PHE A 101 9.46 -0.88 -13.71
CA PHE A 101 10.31 0.00 -14.49
C PHE A 101 11.66 0.12 -13.81
N TRP A 102 12.74 0.09 -14.58
CA TRP A 102 14.06 0.33 -14.04
C TRP A 102 14.15 1.77 -13.54
N ASN A 103 14.48 1.98 -12.26
CA ASN A 103 14.75 3.31 -11.71
C ASN A 103 16.24 3.59 -11.88
N SER A 104 16.64 4.16 -13.02
CA SER A 104 17.98 4.73 -13.13
C SER A 104 18.04 5.97 -12.26
N LYS A 105 18.40 5.82 -10.97
CA LYS A 105 18.86 6.95 -10.16
C LYS A 105 19.95 7.66 -10.98
N PHE A 106 19.67 8.92 -11.34
CA PHE A 106 20.48 9.76 -12.23
C PHE A 106 21.98 9.70 -11.95
#